data_AF-Q4J7K2-F1
#
_entry.id   AF-Q4J7K2-F1
#
_cell.length_a   1.000
_cell.length_b   1.000
_cell.length_c   1.000
_cell.angle_alpha   90.00
_cell.angle_beta   90.00
_cell.angle_gamma   90.00
#
_symmetry.space_group_name_H-M   'P 1'
#
loop_
_entity.id
_entity.type
_entity.pdbx_description
1 polymer ?
#
loop_
_entity_poly.entity_id
_entity_poly.type
_entity_poly.pdbx_seq_one_letter_code
_entity_poly.pdbx_strand_id
1 'polypeptide(L)'
;MTIRRDVIENNRQIFNRIELSPDFVCFITALREGQLLHIADKLTLYRLGAGNSQFSKGNYKQIKSLFCIWNRFALDLSILYEYVKGDPVLRKLVLSQLAIHSYTVWIISPYSTHCKTTYEISTSDMLKIIWSSLYEARALMRRRRTIKYLILLGFISMSPLVKRKRIANWWLKRRGFDPKFFETN
;
A
#
# COMPACT_ATOMS: atom_id res chain seq x y z
N MET A 1 -9.45 -0.73 -19.04
CA MET A 1 -10.25 0.33 -18.39
C MET A 1 -10.36 1.49 -19.34
N THR A 2 -11.56 2.03 -19.56
CA THR A 2 -11.75 3.26 -20.36
C THR A 2 -12.31 4.30 -19.41
N ILE A 3 -11.76 5.52 -19.44
CA ILE A 3 -12.22 6.63 -18.60
C ILE A 3 -12.54 7.81 -19.52
N ARG A 4 -13.57 8.57 -19.18
CA ARG A 4 -13.87 9.80 -19.92
C ARG A 4 -12.79 10.85 -19.66
N ARG A 5 -12.53 11.67 -20.67
CA ARG A 5 -11.45 12.67 -20.63
C ARG A 5 -11.73 13.79 -19.62
N ASP A 6 -12.98 14.19 -19.47
CA ASP A 6 -13.43 15.18 -18.50
C ASP A 6 -13.11 14.78 -17.05
N VAL A 7 -13.26 13.50 -16.70
CA VAL A 7 -12.88 12.97 -15.38
C VAL A 7 -11.38 13.19 -15.12
N ILE A 8 -10.53 12.99 -16.13
CA ILE A 8 -9.08 13.22 -16.00
C ILE A 8 -8.79 14.72 -15.86
N GLU A 9 -9.42 15.55 -16.70
CA GLU A 9 -9.18 16.99 -16.72
C GLU A 9 -9.63 17.67 -15.41
N ASN A 10 -10.80 17.29 -14.89
CA ASN A 10 -11.33 17.78 -13.61
C ASN A 10 -10.43 17.41 -12.42
N ASN A 11 -9.72 16.28 -12.52
CA ASN A 11 -8.87 15.76 -11.45
C ASN A 11 -7.37 15.88 -11.77
N ARG A 12 -6.96 16.72 -12.73
CA ARG A 12 -5.57 16.83 -13.18
C ARG A 12 -4.57 17.04 -12.04
N GLN A 13 -4.97 17.76 -10.99
CA GLN A 13 -4.16 18.00 -9.81
C GLN A 13 -3.77 16.70 -9.07
N ILE A 14 -4.67 15.70 -9.00
CA ILE A 14 -4.34 14.41 -8.36
C ILE A 14 -3.39 13.63 -9.25
N PHE A 15 -3.66 13.55 -10.55
CA PHE A 15 -2.85 12.78 -11.49
C PHE A 15 -1.41 13.28 -11.58
N ASN A 16 -1.20 14.58 -11.49
CA ASN A 16 0.15 15.16 -11.49
C ASN A 16 0.97 14.82 -10.23
N ARG A 17 0.32 14.39 -9.14
CA ARG A 17 0.97 14.07 -7.86
C ARG A 17 1.23 12.57 -7.68
N ILE A 18 0.70 11.74 -8.57
CA ILE A 18 0.74 10.28 -8.46
C ILE A 18 1.87 9.76 -9.34
N GLU A 19 2.70 8.89 -8.78
CA GLU A 19 3.88 8.37 -9.49
C GLU A 19 3.67 6.98 -10.07
N LEU A 20 3.06 6.06 -9.32
CA LEU A 20 3.15 4.62 -9.60
C LEU A 20 1.80 3.93 -9.80
N SER A 21 0.71 4.53 -9.32
CA SER A 21 -0.62 3.89 -9.29
C SER A 21 -1.72 4.64 -10.08
N PRO A 22 -1.46 5.11 -11.32
CA PRO A 22 -2.44 5.89 -12.09
C PRO A 22 -3.73 5.10 -12.34
N ASP A 23 -3.64 3.78 -12.53
CA ASP A 23 -4.81 2.92 -12.75
C ASP A 23 -5.77 2.93 -11.56
N PHE A 24 -5.22 2.81 -10.35
CA PHE A 24 -6.02 2.80 -9.13
C PHE A 24 -6.62 4.19 -8.86
N VAL A 25 -5.87 5.25 -9.14
CA VAL A 25 -6.35 6.63 -9.02
C VAL A 25 -7.49 6.89 -9.99
N CYS A 26 -7.35 6.51 -11.26
CA CYS A 26 -8.42 6.55 -12.26
C CYS A 26 -9.68 5.82 -11.79
N PHE A 27 -9.52 4.63 -11.20
CA PHE A 27 -10.64 3.87 -10.66
C PHE A 27 -11.36 4.63 -9.54
N ILE A 28 -10.60 5.22 -8.61
CA ILE A 28 -11.17 5.95 -7.47
C ILE A 28 -11.80 7.28 -7.90
N THR A 29 -11.19 8.02 -8.83
CA THR A 29 -11.78 9.25 -9.37
C THR A 29 -13.06 8.96 -10.14
N ALA A 30 -13.10 7.89 -10.94
CA ALA A 30 -14.31 7.47 -11.66
C ALA A 30 -15.44 7.07 -10.72
N LEU A 31 -15.13 6.35 -9.62
CA LEU A 31 -16.12 6.01 -8.60
C LEU A 31 -16.67 7.25 -7.88
N ARG A 32 -15.81 8.24 -7.58
CA ARG A 32 -16.22 9.48 -6.92
C ARG A 32 -17.18 10.30 -7.76
N GLU A 33 -16.99 10.33 -9.07
CA GLU A 33 -17.88 11.02 -10.01
C GLU A 33 -19.13 10.20 -10.39
N GLY A 34 -19.29 9.00 -9.80
CA GLY A 34 -20.50 8.19 -9.93
C GLY A 34 -20.68 7.47 -11.28
N GLN A 35 -19.64 7.39 -12.12
CA GLN A 35 -19.72 6.80 -13.46
C GLN A 35 -18.77 5.61 -13.60
N LEU A 36 -19.17 4.47 -13.03
CA LEU A 36 -18.46 3.20 -13.24
C LEU A 36 -19.42 2.15 -13.82
N LEU A 37 -19.29 1.90 -15.12
CA LEU A 37 -19.97 0.80 -15.78
C LEU A 37 -19.07 -0.43 -15.79
N HIS A 38 -19.42 -1.45 -15.00
CA HIS A 38 -18.77 -2.75 -15.05
C HIS A 38 -19.42 -3.60 -16.15
N ILE A 39 -18.68 -3.86 -17.24
CA ILE A 39 -19.11 -4.75 -18.32
C ILE A 39 -18.39 -6.09 -18.13
N ALA A 40 -19.11 -7.09 -17.62
CA ALA A 40 -18.55 -8.40 -17.28
C ALA A 40 -17.94 -9.11 -18.50
N ASP A 41 -18.56 -8.98 -19.68
CA ASP A 41 -18.18 -9.73 -20.89
C ASP A 41 -17.05 -9.08 -21.69
N LYS A 42 -16.55 -7.92 -21.26
CA LYS A 42 -15.39 -7.28 -21.90
C LYS A 42 -14.11 -7.95 -21.41
N LEU A 43 -13.82 -9.14 -21.95
CA LEU A 43 -12.56 -9.86 -21.73
C LEU A 43 -11.39 -8.97 -22.19
N THR A 44 -10.66 -8.41 -21.22
CA THR A 44 -9.38 -7.79 -21.51
C THR A 44 -8.33 -8.90 -21.40
N LEU A 45 -7.72 -9.28 -22.53
CA LEU A 45 -6.59 -10.21 -22.53
C LEU A 45 -5.39 -9.52 -21.87
N TYR A 46 -5.30 -9.63 -20.54
CA TYR A 46 -4.08 -9.28 -19.84
C TYR A 46 -3.07 -10.39 -20.08
N ARG A 47 -1.92 -10.04 -20.68
CA ARG A 47 -0.76 -10.91 -20.66
C ARG A 47 -0.27 -10.93 -19.22
N LEU A 48 -0.70 -11.95 -18.48
CA LEU A 48 -0.13 -12.27 -17.17
C LEU A 48 1.31 -12.75 -17.43
N GLY A 49 2.24 -11.81 -17.58
CA GLY A 49 3.66 -12.13 -17.40
C GLY A 49 3.83 -12.75 -16.02
N ALA A 50 4.73 -13.72 -15.88
CA ALA A 50 4.90 -14.57 -14.69
C ALA A 50 4.73 -13.78 -13.37
N GLY A 51 3.48 -13.72 -12.89
CA GLY A 51 3.12 -12.92 -11.73
C GLY A 51 3.92 -13.46 -10.56
N ASN A 52 4.63 -12.58 -9.86
CA ASN A 52 5.48 -12.94 -8.72
C ASN A 52 6.69 -13.87 -8.98
N SER A 53 7.17 -14.07 -10.21
CA SER A 53 8.43 -14.81 -10.41
C SER A 53 9.70 -13.97 -10.16
N GLN A 54 9.59 -12.66 -9.90
CA GLN A 54 10.74 -11.84 -9.50
C GLN A 54 11.28 -12.22 -8.11
N PHE A 55 10.47 -12.86 -7.27
CA PHE A 55 10.90 -13.31 -5.94
C PHE A 55 11.59 -14.67 -5.94
N SER A 56 11.32 -15.54 -6.92
CA SER A 56 11.85 -16.91 -6.91
C SER A 56 13.28 -17.03 -7.44
N LYS A 57 13.83 -15.98 -8.07
CA LYS A 57 15.20 -15.96 -8.60
C LYS A 57 15.96 -14.68 -8.22
N GLY A 58 16.24 -14.53 -6.93
CA GLY A 58 17.58 -14.20 -6.41
C GLY A 58 18.31 -12.91 -6.83
N ASN A 59 17.72 -11.94 -7.50
CA ASN A 59 18.43 -10.69 -7.79
C ASN A 59 18.18 -9.64 -6.70
N TYR A 60 18.99 -9.66 -5.64
CA TYR A 60 18.85 -8.80 -4.46
C TYR A 60 18.86 -7.29 -4.77
N LYS A 61 19.49 -6.85 -5.87
CA LYS A 61 19.40 -5.46 -6.37
C LYS A 61 17.96 -5.07 -6.72
N GLN A 62 17.17 -6.00 -7.27
CA GLN A 62 15.76 -5.77 -7.59
C GLN A 62 14.89 -5.62 -6.33
N ILE A 63 15.32 -6.20 -5.20
CA ILE A 63 14.59 -6.11 -3.93
C ILE A 63 14.78 -4.72 -3.30
N LYS A 64 15.98 -4.12 -3.36
CA LYS A 64 16.19 -2.72 -2.93
C LYS A 64 15.31 -1.76 -3.74
N SER A 65 15.21 -1.93 -5.07
CA SER A 65 14.28 -1.14 -5.90
C SER A 65 12.82 -1.38 -5.56
N LEU A 66 12.45 -2.60 -5.15
CA LEU A 66 11.09 -2.95 -4.77
C LEU A 66 10.62 -2.18 -3.54
N PHE A 67 11.50 -1.93 -2.56
CA PHE A 67 11.15 -1.10 -1.40
C PHE A 67 10.82 0.33 -1.81
N CYS A 68 11.56 0.90 -2.75
CA CYS A 68 11.25 2.22 -3.27
C CYS A 68 9.91 2.24 -4.04
N ILE A 69 9.58 1.15 -4.74
CA ILE A 69 8.26 0.98 -5.37
C ILE A 69 7.15 0.94 -4.32
N TRP A 70 7.29 0.13 -3.26
CA TRP A 70 6.30 0.08 -2.17
C TRP A 70 6.16 1.42 -1.45
N ASN A 71 7.27 2.15 -1.31
CA ASN A 71 7.28 3.49 -0.72
C ASN A 71 6.47 4.49 -1.56
N ARG A 72 6.75 4.58 -2.87
CA ARG A 72 5.98 5.41 -3.81
C ARG A 72 4.50 5.03 -3.85
N PHE A 73 4.20 3.73 -3.81
CA PHE A 73 2.82 3.26 -3.77
C PHE A 73 2.10 3.68 -2.47
N ALA A 74 2.77 3.63 -1.32
CA ALA A 74 2.19 4.11 -0.06
C ALA A 74 1.99 5.63 -0.06
N LEU A 75 2.92 6.37 -0.69
CA LEU A 75 2.78 7.82 -0.90
C LEU A 75 1.55 8.14 -1.76
N ASP A 76 1.41 7.50 -2.92
CA ASP A 76 0.24 7.65 -3.79
C ASP A 76 -1.07 7.38 -3.04
N LEU A 77 -1.12 6.31 -2.26
CA LEU A 77 -2.29 5.96 -1.44
C LEU A 77 -2.58 7.01 -0.36
N SER A 78 -1.57 7.64 0.21
CA SER A 78 -1.75 8.69 1.22
C SER A 78 -2.34 9.96 0.60
N ILE A 79 -1.88 10.32 -0.60
CA ILE A 79 -2.42 11.43 -1.39
C ILE A 79 -3.88 11.15 -1.75
N LEU A 80 -4.17 9.93 -2.20
CA LEU A 80 -5.51 9.51 -2.58
C LEU A 80 -6.46 9.47 -1.38
N TYR A 81 -5.96 9.08 -0.20
CA TYR A 81 -6.74 9.04 1.04
C TYR A 81 -7.22 10.43 1.47
N GLU A 82 -6.37 11.45 1.36
CA GLU A 82 -6.77 12.84 1.59
C GLU A 82 -7.74 13.34 0.52
N TYR A 83 -7.54 12.95 -0.74
CA TYR A 83 -8.43 13.33 -1.83
C TYR A 83 -9.88 12.82 -1.62
N VAL A 84 -10.05 11.61 -1.08
CA VAL A 84 -11.37 11.02 -0.81
C VAL A 84 -11.92 11.32 0.59
N LYS A 85 -11.35 12.27 1.33
CA LYS A 85 -11.70 12.54 2.74
C LYS A 85 -13.19 12.78 2.99
N GLY A 86 -13.89 13.38 2.01
CA GLY A 86 -15.32 13.66 2.06
C GLY A 86 -16.25 12.51 1.62
N ASP A 87 -15.70 11.41 1.10
CA ASP A 87 -16.48 10.24 0.68
C ASP A 87 -16.19 9.05 1.61
N PRO A 88 -17.11 8.70 2.54
CA PRO A 88 -16.85 7.66 3.51
C PRO A 88 -16.69 6.26 2.88
N VAL A 89 -17.32 6.00 1.73
CA VAL A 89 -17.25 4.68 1.08
C VAL A 89 -15.89 4.51 0.41
N LEU A 90 -15.46 5.50 -0.37
CA LEU A 90 -14.15 5.47 -1.03
C LEU A 90 -13.01 5.54 -0.02
N ARG A 91 -13.17 6.34 1.03
CA ARG A 91 -12.19 6.44 2.10
C ARG A 91 -11.93 5.08 2.76
N LYS A 92 -12.96 4.27 3.00
CA LYS A 92 -12.78 2.90 3.53
C LYS A 92 -11.99 1.99 2.59
N LEU A 93 -12.24 2.12 1.28
CA LEU A 93 -11.55 1.32 0.26
C LEU A 93 -10.06 1.69 0.22
N VAL A 94 -9.75 2.98 0.13
CA VAL A 94 -8.37 3.49 0.10
C VAL A 94 -7.65 3.21 1.42
N LEU A 95 -8.32 3.41 2.57
CA LEU A 95 -7.75 3.15 3.91
C LEU A 95 -7.26 1.71 4.05
N SER A 96 -8.03 0.74 3.57
CA SER A 96 -7.66 -0.68 3.64
C SER A 96 -6.37 -0.97 2.87
N GLN A 97 -6.15 -0.31 1.74
CA GLN A 97 -4.92 -0.47 0.95
C GLN A 97 -3.76 0.27 1.64
N LEU A 98 -4.00 1.54 2.00
CA LEU A 98 -3.03 2.38 2.70
C LEU A 98 -2.47 1.67 3.93
N ALA A 99 -3.33 1.08 4.78
CA ALA A 99 -2.90 0.38 5.98
C ALA A 99 -1.89 -0.76 5.73
N ILE A 100 -2.10 -1.54 4.66
CA ILE A 100 -1.23 -2.68 4.33
C ILE A 100 0.11 -2.18 3.77
N HIS A 101 0.06 -1.19 2.89
CA HIS A 101 1.25 -0.65 2.24
C HIS A 101 2.08 0.20 3.21
N SER A 102 1.45 1.08 3.99
CA SER A 102 2.10 1.84 5.05
C SER A 102 2.72 0.94 6.10
N TYR A 103 2.09 -0.18 6.48
CA TYR A 103 2.71 -1.14 7.40
C TYR A 103 3.96 -1.77 6.82
N THR A 104 3.92 -2.13 5.54
CA THR A 104 5.06 -2.76 4.85
C THR A 104 6.23 -1.79 4.78
N VAL A 105 5.98 -0.54 4.36
CA VAL A 105 6.99 0.53 4.34
C VAL A 105 7.49 0.81 5.76
N TRP A 106 6.58 0.84 6.74
CA TRP A 106 6.95 1.07 8.12
C TRP A 106 7.87 -0.05 8.62
N ILE A 107 7.54 -1.32 8.47
CA ILE A 107 8.44 -2.40 8.91
C ILE A 107 9.82 -2.31 8.27
N ILE A 108 9.89 -1.99 6.98
CA ILE A 108 11.11 -2.09 6.19
C ILE A 108 11.93 -0.80 6.22
N SER A 109 11.40 0.30 6.75
CA SER A 109 12.09 1.58 6.82
C SER A 109 13.53 1.54 7.40
N PRO A 110 13.89 0.65 8.35
CA PRO A 110 15.27 0.55 8.81
C PRO A 110 16.28 0.20 7.70
N TYR A 111 15.81 -0.29 6.55
CA TYR A 111 16.60 -0.73 5.41
C TYR A 111 16.42 0.16 4.16
N SER A 112 15.58 1.20 4.21
CA SER A 112 15.18 1.98 3.03
C SER A 112 16.04 3.21 2.76
N THR A 113 17.32 3.21 3.12
CA THR A 113 18.23 4.38 3.07
C THR A 113 18.55 4.87 1.66
N HIS A 114 18.14 4.16 0.60
CA HIS A 114 18.51 4.45 -0.79
C HIS A 114 17.38 5.03 -1.66
N CYS A 115 16.19 5.24 -1.11
CA CYS A 115 15.06 5.74 -1.91
C CYS A 115 15.06 7.27 -1.96
N LYS A 116 14.94 7.83 -3.18
CA LYS A 116 14.86 9.30 -3.41
C LYS A 116 13.60 9.92 -2.80
N THR A 117 12.51 9.16 -2.77
CA THR A 117 11.21 9.53 -2.20
C THR A 117 10.94 8.68 -0.97
N THR A 118 10.75 9.31 0.18
CA THR A 118 10.48 8.64 1.45
C THR A 118 9.09 9.03 1.98
N TYR A 119 8.14 8.11 1.83
CA TYR A 119 6.93 8.09 2.64
C TYR A 119 7.33 7.75 4.08
N GLU A 120 7.47 8.80 4.89
CA GLU A 120 7.77 8.69 6.30
C GLU A 120 6.48 8.66 7.11
N ILE A 121 6.35 7.62 7.92
CA ILE A 121 5.22 7.48 8.82
C ILE A 121 5.73 7.21 10.23
N SER A 122 5.26 8.05 11.16
CA SER A 122 5.53 7.89 12.58
C SER A 122 4.84 6.62 13.11
N THR A 123 5.31 6.10 14.25
CA THR A 123 4.65 4.96 14.91
C THR A 123 3.23 5.30 15.36
N SER A 124 2.98 6.53 15.79
CA SER A 124 1.65 6.99 16.22
C SER A 124 0.68 7.10 15.05
N ASP A 125 1.11 7.62 13.91
CA ASP A 125 0.25 7.69 12.72
C ASP A 125 -0.01 6.30 12.13
N MET A 126 0.99 5.42 12.17
CA MET A 126 0.81 4.01 11.81
C MET A 126 -0.24 3.33 12.70
N LEU A 127 -0.22 3.58 14.02
CA LEU A 127 -1.24 3.10 14.94
C LEU A 127 -2.62 3.65 14.59
N LYS A 128 -2.76 4.95 14.31
CA LYS A 128 -4.03 5.57 13.91
C LYS A 128 -4.60 4.89 12.68
N ILE A 129 -3.80 4.72 11.61
CA ILE A 129 -4.24 4.09 10.36
C ILE A 129 -4.74 2.66 10.61
N ILE A 130 -4.02 1.87 11.40
CA ILE A 130 -4.40 0.48 11.66
C ILE A 130 -5.62 0.39 12.57
N TRP A 131 -5.74 1.26 13.57
CA TRP A 131 -6.92 1.33 14.43
C TRP A 131 -8.17 1.69 13.62
N SER A 132 -8.10 2.72 12.78
CA SER A 132 -9.20 3.08 11.87
C SER A 132 -9.55 1.91 10.94
N SER A 133 -8.54 1.20 10.41
CA SER A 133 -8.76 0.04 9.54
C SER A 133 -9.38 -1.16 10.27
N LEU A 134 -9.00 -1.39 11.52
CA LEU A 134 -9.56 -2.43 12.36
C LEU A 134 -11.03 -2.15 12.69
N TYR A 135 -11.35 -0.90 13.06
CA TYR A 135 -12.71 -0.45 13.32
C TYR A 135 -13.62 -0.72 12.12
N GLU A 136 -13.17 -0.33 10.93
CA GLU A 136 -13.91 -0.56 9.69
C GLU A 136 -14.04 -2.04 9.33
N ALA A 137 -12.99 -2.84 9.55
CA ALA A 137 -13.05 -4.29 9.31
C ALA A 137 -14.02 -5.01 10.25
N ARG A 138 -14.12 -4.56 11.51
CA ARG A 138 -15.10 -5.06 12.50
C ARG A 138 -16.52 -4.67 12.11
N ALA A 139 -16.75 -3.42 11.73
CA ALA A 139 -18.07 -2.93 11.30
C ALA A 139 -18.63 -3.74 10.11
N LEU A 140 -17.75 -4.16 9.18
CA LEU A 140 -18.13 -4.98 8.03
C LEU A 140 -18.15 -6.50 8.30
N MET A 141 -18.00 -6.94 9.55
CA MET A 141 -17.90 -8.36 9.96
C MET A 141 -16.89 -9.19 9.15
N ARG A 142 -15.83 -8.56 8.62
CA ARG A 142 -14.82 -9.24 7.80
C ARG A 142 -13.78 -9.93 8.67
N ARG A 143 -14.15 -11.05 9.29
CA ARG A 143 -13.34 -11.83 10.27
C ARG A 143 -11.87 -12.00 9.88
N ARG A 144 -11.58 -12.38 8.62
CA ARG A 144 -10.19 -12.53 8.11
C ARG A 144 -9.40 -11.23 8.13
N ARG A 145 -10.02 -10.10 7.76
CA ARG A 145 -9.36 -8.77 7.77
C ARG A 145 -9.15 -8.28 9.19
N THR A 146 -10.12 -8.51 10.08
CA THR A 146 -10.01 -8.16 11.50
C THR A 146 -8.81 -8.86 12.15
N ILE A 147 -8.66 -10.18 11.94
CA ILE A 147 -7.51 -10.94 12.46
C ILE A 147 -6.20 -10.36 11.92
N LYS A 148 -6.14 -10.07 10.61
CA LYS A 148 -4.95 -9.47 10.00
C LYS A 148 -4.58 -8.15 10.70
N TYR A 149 -5.51 -7.22 10.89
CA TYR A 149 -5.22 -5.94 11.54
C TYR A 149 -4.87 -6.07 13.03
N LEU A 150 -5.45 -7.03 13.74
CA LEU A 150 -5.05 -7.33 15.13
C LEU A 150 -3.59 -7.81 15.21
N ILE A 151 -3.17 -8.68 14.29
CA ILE A 151 -1.78 -9.11 14.19
C ILE A 151 -0.86 -7.90 13.91
N LEU A 152 -1.25 -7.03 12.96
CA LEU A 152 -0.49 -5.82 12.63
C LEU A 152 -0.36 -4.88 13.85
N LEU A 153 -1.45 -4.67 14.60
CA LEU A 153 -1.42 -3.90 15.86
C LEU A 153 -0.43 -4.49 16.85
N GLY A 154 -0.48 -5.81 17.06
CA GLY A 154 0.45 -6.50 17.96
C GLY A 154 1.92 -6.26 17.58
N PHE A 155 2.24 -6.28 16.29
CA PHE A 155 3.61 -5.96 15.86
C PHE A 155 3.99 -4.50 16.09
N ILE A 156 3.07 -3.55 15.84
CA ILE A 156 3.38 -2.12 16.02
C ILE A 156 3.50 -1.78 17.50
N SER A 157 2.60 -2.29 18.35
CA SER A 157 2.62 -2.03 19.79
C SER A 157 3.84 -2.65 20.49
N MET A 158 4.34 -3.79 20.00
CA MET A 158 5.55 -4.43 20.51
C MET A 158 6.85 -3.79 19.98
N SER A 159 6.77 -2.88 19.02
CA SER A 159 7.94 -2.28 18.38
C SER A 159 8.85 -1.43 19.27
N PRO A 160 8.34 -0.69 20.28
CA PRO A 160 9.19 0.00 21.24
C PRO A 160 10.01 -1.00 22.09
N LEU A 161 9.43 -2.18 22.38
CA LEU A 161 10.05 -3.20 23.23
C LEU A 161 11.06 -4.06 22.47
N VAL A 162 10.72 -4.49 21.25
CA VAL A 162 11.50 -5.48 20.49
C VAL A 162 12.52 -4.81 19.55
N LYS A 163 12.50 -3.48 19.43
CA LYS A 163 13.15 -2.69 18.37
C LYS A 163 12.61 -3.05 16.98
N ARG A 164 12.18 -2.04 16.22
CA ARG A 164 11.62 -2.18 14.86
C ARG A 164 12.48 -3.03 13.91
N LYS A 165 13.82 -2.94 14.03
CA LYS A 165 14.77 -3.74 13.23
C LYS A 165 14.62 -5.26 13.42
N ARG A 166 14.36 -5.73 14.65
CA ARG A 166 14.15 -7.19 14.90
C ARG A 166 12.84 -7.69 14.30
N ILE A 167 11.79 -6.87 14.36
CA ILE A 167 10.49 -7.18 13.74
C ILE A 167 10.65 -7.27 12.21
N ALA A 168 11.41 -6.33 11.64
CA ALA A 168 11.72 -6.33 10.22
C ALA A 168 12.54 -7.54 9.77
N ASN A 169 13.56 -7.92 10.53
CA ASN A 169 14.32 -9.17 10.31
C ASN A 169 13.41 -10.40 10.29
N TRP A 170 12.51 -10.52 11.27
CA TRP A 170 11.57 -11.64 11.35
C TRP A 170 10.60 -11.65 10.16
N TRP A 171 10.06 -10.48 9.80
CA TRP A 171 9.14 -10.32 8.67
C TRP A 171 9.79 -10.70 7.34
N LEU A 172 11.04 -10.29 7.12
CA LEU A 172 11.84 -10.63 5.94
C LEU A 172 12.11 -12.13 5.86
N LYS A 173 12.58 -12.75 6.95
CA LYS A 173 12.82 -14.20 7.02
C LYS A 173 11.58 -15.02 6.70
N ARG A 174 10.41 -14.62 7.23
CA ARG A 174 9.14 -15.31 6.94
C ARG A 174 8.72 -15.25 5.47
N ARG A 175 9.25 -14.29 4.71
CA ARG A 175 8.99 -14.14 3.28
C ARG A 175 10.13 -14.69 2.42
N GLY A 176 11.10 -15.38 3.02
CA GLY A 176 12.22 -15.99 2.30
C GLY A 176 13.39 -15.04 1.99
N PHE A 177 13.44 -13.86 2.63
CA PHE A 177 14.55 -12.93 2.48
C PHE A 177 15.55 -13.05 3.62
N ASP A 178 16.84 -13.03 3.31
CA ASP A 178 17.90 -12.89 4.31
C ASP A 178 18.13 -11.40 4.65
N PRO A 179 17.94 -10.98 5.91
CA PRO A 179 18.09 -9.58 6.29
C PRO A 179 19.50 -8.99 6.11
N LYS A 180 20.55 -9.83 6.10
CA LYS A 180 21.95 -9.37 5.97
C LYS A 180 22.22 -8.65 4.64
N PHE A 181 21.48 -8.98 3.59
CA PHE A 181 21.57 -8.32 2.28
C PHE A 181 21.11 -6.86 2.29
N PHE A 182 20.36 -6.46 3.32
CA PHE A 182 19.86 -5.11 3.47
C PHE A 182 20.70 -4.27 4.44
N GLU A 183 21.55 -4.92 5.23
CA GLU A 183 22.52 -4.26 6.12
C GLU A 183 23.83 -3.93 5.39
N THR A 184 24.11 -4.63 4.30
CA THR A 184 25.30 -4.44 3.48
C THR A 184 25.11 -3.26 2.51
N ASN A 185 25.79 -2.17 2.85
CA ASN A 185 26.42 -1.22 1.93
C ASN A 185 27.92 -1.36 2.07
#